data_AF-A0A840DNL1-F1
#
_entry.id   AF-A0A840DNL1-F1
#
_cell.length_a   1.000
_cell.length_b   1.000
_cell.length_c   1.000
_cell.angle_alpha   90.00
_cell.angle_beta   90.00
_cell.angle_gamma   90.00
#
_symmetry.space_group_name_H-M   'P 1'
#
loop_
_entity.id
_entity.type
_entity.pdbx_description
1 polymer ?
#
loop_
_entity_poly.entity_id
_entity_poly.type
_entity_poly.pdbx_seq_one_letter_code
_entity_poly.pdbx_strand_id
1 'polypeptide(L)'
;MIIANNYKEIKDHFDFTDSIITDMKWNNPLDLSITIDYYWDTQENREENRILALHFKDCLDVEYKIKNAILEISRDDIHFDSLFTITRFENVEVNSSGFHYFHIYTFDYKEPLLKIICKQVQLEEV
;
A
#
# COMPACT_ATOMS: atom_id res chain seq x y z
N MET A 1 -5.73 0.31 15.71
CA MET A 1 -7.17 0.66 15.69
C MET A 1 -7.67 0.71 14.26
N ILE A 2 -8.72 -0.04 13.88
CA ILE A 2 -9.28 0.05 12.51
C ILE A 2 -9.97 1.41 12.32
N ILE A 3 -9.54 2.17 11.32
CA ILE A 3 -10.03 3.52 11.01
C ILE A 3 -10.80 3.61 9.68
N ALA A 4 -10.68 2.61 8.81
CA ALA A 4 -11.53 2.45 7.63
C ALA A 4 -11.70 0.98 7.26
N ASN A 5 -12.88 0.58 6.78
CA ASN A 5 -13.26 -0.82 6.58
C ASN A 5 -13.34 -1.27 5.13
N ASN A 6 -13.21 -0.35 4.18
CA ASN A 6 -13.25 -0.63 2.75
C ASN A 6 -12.49 0.44 1.96
N TYR A 7 -12.23 0.15 0.68
CA TYR A 7 -11.49 1.04 -0.20
C TYR A 7 -12.11 2.43 -0.36
N LYS A 8 -13.45 2.53 -0.37
CA LYS A 8 -14.13 3.81 -0.54
C LYS A 8 -13.87 4.73 0.65
N GLU A 9 -14.07 4.23 1.87
CA GLU A 9 -13.79 5.00 3.10
C GLU A 9 -12.33 5.44 3.15
N ILE A 10 -11.41 4.56 2.75
CA ILE A 10 -9.98 4.86 2.67
C ILE A 10 -9.74 6.01 1.68
N LYS A 11 -10.21 5.88 0.44
CA LYS A 11 -9.97 6.88 -0.61
C LYS A 11 -10.61 8.24 -0.29
N ASP A 12 -11.77 8.25 0.37
CA ASP A 12 -12.50 9.48 0.66
C ASP A 12 -11.81 10.32 1.77
N HIS A 13 -10.93 9.73 2.59
CA HIS A 13 -10.35 10.39 3.77
C HIS A 13 -8.82 10.34 3.86
N PHE A 14 -8.15 9.51 3.06
CA PHE A 14 -6.71 9.31 3.13
C PHE A 14 -6.08 9.42 1.74
N ASP A 15 -5.02 10.22 1.66
CA ASP A 15 -4.16 10.30 0.48
C ASP A 15 -2.82 9.64 0.80
N PHE A 16 -2.49 8.56 0.09
CA PHE A 16 -1.22 7.85 0.29
C PHE A 16 -0.10 8.37 -0.60
N THR A 17 -0.36 9.34 -1.49
CA THR A 17 0.69 9.93 -2.30
C THR A 17 1.79 10.49 -1.40
N ASP A 18 3.04 10.26 -1.79
CA ASP A 18 4.26 10.61 -1.05
C ASP A 18 4.49 9.83 0.27
N SER A 19 3.54 8.98 0.68
CA SER A 19 3.73 8.07 1.82
C SER A 19 4.63 6.90 1.46
N ILE A 20 5.33 6.31 2.44
CA ILE A 20 6.37 5.29 2.18
C ILE A 20 5.92 3.93 2.70
N ILE A 21 5.99 2.89 1.87
CA ILE A 21 5.84 1.51 2.34
C ILE A 21 7.09 1.13 3.14
N THR A 22 6.92 0.79 4.40
CA THR A 22 8.02 0.45 5.33
C THR A 22 8.12 -1.04 5.60
N ASP A 23 7.02 -1.78 5.50
CA ASP A 23 7.02 -3.23 5.68
C ASP A 23 5.87 -3.91 4.91
N MET A 24 6.06 -5.18 4.58
CA MET A 24 5.05 -6.04 3.97
C MET A 24 5.08 -7.42 4.62
N LYS A 25 3.93 -7.84 5.14
CA LYS A 25 3.80 -9.10 5.88
C LYS A 25 2.64 -9.93 5.37
N TRP A 26 2.93 -11.18 5.08
CA TRP A 26 1.91 -12.19 4.77
C TRP A 26 1.31 -12.74 6.06
N ASN A 27 -0.01 -12.63 6.20
CA ASN A 27 -0.73 -13.14 7.39
C ASN A 27 -1.20 -14.58 7.21
N ASN A 28 -1.42 -15.00 5.97
CA ASN A 28 -1.61 -16.36 5.51
C ASN A 28 -1.04 -16.45 4.08
N PRO A 29 -1.20 -17.55 3.31
CA PRO A 29 -0.53 -17.67 2.01
C PRO A 29 -0.76 -16.52 1.02
N LEU A 30 -1.87 -15.78 1.14
CA LEU A 30 -2.24 -14.74 0.16
C LEU A 30 -2.69 -13.42 0.80
N ASP A 31 -3.16 -13.42 2.05
CA ASP A 31 -3.53 -12.18 2.75
C ASP A 31 -2.29 -11.39 3.13
N LEU A 32 -2.33 -10.09 2.83
CA LEU A 32 -1.20 -9.19 2.91
C LEU A 32 -1.52 -8.01 3.84
N SER A 33 -0.60 -7.70 4.74
CA SER A 33 -0.53 -6.42 5.45
C SER A 33 0.60 -5.58 4.88
N ILE A 34 0.34 -4.30 4.64
CA ILE A 34 1.35 -3.33 4.19
C ILE A 34 1.40 -2.20 5.21
N THR A 35 2.55 -2.01 5.84
CA THR A 35 2.80 -0.90 6.78
C THR A 35 3.31 0.31 6.00
N ILE A 36 2.76 1.47 6.31
CA ILE A 36 2.98 2.73 5.61
C ILE A 36 3.31 3.81 6.64
N ASP A 37 4.40 4.50 6.43
CA ASP A 37 4.69 5.80 7.07
C ASP A 37 3.89 6.88 6.33
N TYR A 38 2.87 7.43 6.97
CA TYR A 38 1.85 8.31 6.37
C TYR A 38 2.17 9.80 6.58
N TYR A 39 2.40 10.52 5.47
CA TYR A 39 2.99 11.87 5.50
C TYR A 39 1.98 13.03 5.46
N TRP A 40 0.70 12.81 5.14
CA TRP A 40 -0.24 13.93 5.00
C TRP A 40 -0.64 14.59 6.33
N ASP A 41 -0.46 13.88 7.44
CA ASP A 41 -0.73 14.41 8.78
C ASP A 41 0.20 15.57 9.18
N THR A 42 1.47 15.52 8.78
CA THR A 42 2.42 16.60 9.05
C THR A 42 2.10 17.84 8.22
N GLN A 43 1.45 17.67 7.06
CA GLN A 43 0.90 18.80 6.29
C GLN A 43 -0.33 19.44 6.96
N GLU A 44 -1.00 18.70 7.87
CA GLU A 44 -2.14 19.17 8.68
C GLU A 44 -1.76 19.61 10.12
N ASN A 45 -0.46 19.87 10.37
CA ASN A 45 0.10 20.32 11.66
C ASN A 45 0.12 19.28 12.80
N ARG A 46 0.17 17.98 12.51
CA ARG A 46 0.55 16.99 13.52
C ARG A 46 2.07 16.96 13.71
N GLU A 47 2.52 16.72 14.94
CA GLU A 47 3.95 16.72 15.30
C GLU A 47 4.71 15.52 14.72
N GLU A 48 4.03 14.39 14.49
CA GLU A 48 4.62 13.15 14.00
C GLU A 48 3.75 12.52 12.90
N ASN A 49 4.38 11.79 11.99
CA ASN A 49 3.68 10.96 11.01
C ASN A 49 2.94 9.81 11.71
N ARG A 50 1.79 9.43 11.15
CA ARG A 50 1.10 8.20 11.58
C ARG A 50 1.71 6.99 10.90
N ILE A 51 1.77 5.88 11.63
CA ILE A 51 1.99 4.57 11.04
C ILE A 51 0.61 3.96 10.74
N LEU A 52 0.37 3.70 9.46
CA LEU A 52 -0.87 3.07 9.00
C LEU A 52 -0.58 1.68 8.45
N ALA A 53 -1.53 0.77 8.57
CA ALA A 53 -1.45 -0.55 7.96
C ALA A 53 -2.67 -0.82 7.07
N LEU A 54 -2.41 -1.12 5.80
CA LEU A 54 -3.41 -1.65 4.87
C LEU A 54 -3.47 -3.16 5.03
N HIS A 55 -4.65 -3.68 5.37
CA HIS A 55 -4.90 -5.11 5.51
C HIS A 55 -5.79 -5.61 4.38
N PHE A 56 -5.21 -6.43 3.51
CA PHE A 56 -5.92 -7.12 2.44
C PHE A 56 -6.29 -8.53 2.92
N LYS A 57 -7.57 -8.88 2.84
CA LYS A 57 -8.13 -10.13 3.38
C LYS A 57 -8.97 -10.87 2.35
N ASP A 58 -9.00 -12.19 2.51
CA ASP A 58 -9.62 -13.14 1.58
C ASP A 58 -9.08 -12.94 0.16
N CYS A 59 -7.76 -12.93 0.05
CA CYS A 59 -7.05 -12.72 -1.20
C CYS A 59 -7.00 -13.97 -2.06
N LEU A 60 -7.17 -13.78 -3.37
CA LEU A 60 -7.06 -14.81 -4.41
C LEU A 60 -5.67 -14.82 -5.03
N ASP A 61 -5.07 -13.63 -5.21
CA ASP A 61 -3.77 -13.50 -5.85
C ASP A 61 -3.11 -12.18 -5.42
N VAL A 62 -1.78 -12.21 -5.35
CA VAL A 62 -0.95 -11.05 -5.09
C VAL A 62 0.32 -11.15 -5.93
N GLU A 63 0.45 -10.24 -6.89
CA GLU A 63 1.63 -10.11 -7.75
C GLU A 63 2.52 -8.99 -7.19
N TYR A 64 3.75 -9.32 -6.83
CA TYR A 64 4.79 -8.36 -6.47
C TYR A 64 5.81 -8.23 -7.60
N LYS A 65 5.97 -7.02 -8.14
CA LYS A 65 6.85 -6.76 -9.28
C LYS A 65 7.92 -5.73 -8.94
N ILE A 66 9.07 -6.24 -8.49
CA ILE A 66 10.27 -5.42 -8.34
C ILE A 66 11.21 -5.65 -9.53
N LYS A 67 11.79 -4.58 -10.06
CA LYS A 67 12.82 -4.71 -11.11
C LYS A 67 14.10 -5.27 -10.49
N ASN A 68 14.72 -6.24 -11.16
CA ASN A 68 15.97 -6.86 -10.68
C ASN A 68 17.08 -5.83 -10.38
N ALA A 69 17.14 -4.74 -11.16
CA ALA A 69 18.10 -3.65 -10.93
C ALA A 69 17.94 -2.97 -9.55
N ILE A 70 16.76 -3.04 -8.92
CA ILE A 70 16.51 -2.52 -7.58
C ILE A 70 17.05 -3.47 -6.51
N LEU A 71 17.03 -4.78 -6.78
CA LEU A 71 17.58 -5.79 -5.85
C LEU A 71 19.09 -5.66 -5.70
N GLU A 72 19.76 -4.98 -6.65
CA GLU A 72 21.20 -4.72 -6.64
C GLU A 72 21.56 -3.41 -5.93
N ILE A 73 20.58 -2.58 -5.57
CA ILE A 73 20.80 -1.32 -4.85
C ILE A 73 21.03 -1.63 -3.36
N SER A 74 22.05 -1.02 -2.77
CA SER A 74 22.30 -1.13 -1.34
C SER A 74 21.16 -0.48 -0.55
N ARG A 75 20.76 -1.11 0.55
CA ARG A 75 19.82 -0.49 1.51
C ARG A 75 20.40 0.75 2.19
N ASP A 76 21.72 0.86 2.24
CA ASP A 76 22.42 2.02 2.78
C ASP A 76 22.49 3.19 1.77
N ASP A 77 21.98 2.99 0.54
CA ASP A 77 21.82 4.08 -0.41
C ASP A 77 20.73 5.04 0.11
N ILE A 78 21.07 6.32 0.18
CA ILE A 78 20.21 7.41 0.69
C ILE A 78 18.85 7.45 -0.01
N HIS A 79 18.75 6.91 -1.23
CA HIS A 79 17.52 6.96 -2.02
C HIS A 79 16.76 5.63 -2.09
N PHE A 80 17.17 4.61 -1.30
CA PHE A 80 16.51 3.30 -1.33
C PHE A 80 15.02 3.41 -0.96
N ASP A 81 14.69 4.16 0.10
CA ASP A 81 13.30 4.31 0.56
C ASP A 81 12.41 5.04 -0.45
N SER A 82 12.97 5.93 -1.27
CA SER A 82 12.25 6.61 -2.35
C SER A 82 11.69 5.64 -3.41
N LEU A 83 12.21 4.42 -3.48
CA LEU A 83 11.69 3.37 -4.37
C LEU A 83 10.34 2.81 -3.88
N PHE A 84 10.02 3.01 -2.60
CA PHE A 84 8.81 2.54 -1.95
C PHE A 84 7.82 3.65 -1.63
N THR A 85 8.12 4.89 -2.05
CA THR A 85 7.20 6.01 -2.01
C THR A 85 6.00 5.74 -2.91
N ILE A 86 4.81 5.70 -2.32
CA ILE A 86 3.54 5.49 -3.01
C ILE A 86 3.22 6.72 -3.83
N THR A 87 2.94 6.51 -5.11
CA THR A 87 2.52 7.56 -6.02
C THR A 87 1.03 7.47 -6.32
N ARG A 88 0.47 6.26 -6.24
CA ARG A 88 -0.96 6.01 -6.46
C ARG A 88 -1.40 4.70 -5.82
N PHE A 89 -2.57 4.73 -5.19
CA PHE A 89 -3.29 3.55 -4.72
C PHE A 89 -4.71 3.54 -5.29
N GLU A 90 -5.04 2.54 -6.11
CA GLU A 90 -6.31 2.48 -6.81
C GLU A 90 -6.97 1.09 -6.79
N ASN A 91 -8.31 1.09 -6.78
CA ASN A 91 -9.11 -0.10 -7.08
C ASN A 91 -9.58 0.00 -8.54
N VAL A 92 -8.99 -0.81 -9.42
CA VAL A 92 -9.18 -0.69 -10.88
C VAL A 92 -10.41 -1.43 -11.40
N GLU A 93 -10.85 -2.46 -10.67
CA GLU A 93 -11.99 -3.30 -11.08
C GLU A 93 -12.66 -3.91 -9.86
N VAL A 94 -13.98 -4.10 -9.95
CA VAL A 94 -14.74 -4.95 -9.04
C VAL A 94 -15.49 -5.96 -9.88
N ASN A 95 -15.21 -7.24 -9.67
CA ASN A 95 -15.88 -8.30 -10.43
C ASN A 95 -17.18 -8.76 -9.76
N SER A 96 -18.01 -9.51 -10.51
CA SER A 96 -19.31 -10.03 -10.04
C SER A 96 -19.21 -11.00 -8.86
N SER A 97 -18.01 -11.53 -8.57
CA SER A 97 -17.74 -12.44 -7.46
C SER A 97 -17.33 -11.71 -6.17
N GLY A 98 -17.34 -10.37 -6.18
CA GLY A 98 -17.00 -9.54 -5.02
C GLY A 98 -15.50 -9.37 -4.78
N PHE A 99 -14.65 -9.70 -5.76
CA PHE A 99 -13.22 -9.39 -5.68
C PHE A 99 -12.94 -7.99 -6.22
N HIS A 100 -12.07 -7.31 -5.50
CA HIS A 100 -11.52 -6.00 -5.82
C HIS A 100 -10.09 -6.18 -6.33
N TYR A 101 -9.71 -5.36 -7.32
CA TYR A 101 -8.40 -5.39 -7.96
C TYR A 101 -7.65 -4.13 -7.55
N PHE A 102 -6.76 -4.26 -6.57
CA PHE A 102 -6.00 -3.16 -6.03
C PHE A 102 -4.63 -3.06 -6.68
N HIS A 103 -4.25 -1.87 -7.08
CA HIS A 103 -2.91 -1.55 -7.56
C HIS A 103 -2.25 -0.52 -6.66
N ILE A 104 -1.00 -0.78 -6.28
CA ILE A 104 -0.14 0.19 -5.59
C ILE A 104 1.05 0.48 -6.49
N TYR A 105 1.16 1.75 -6.89
CA TYR A 105 2.25 2.29 -7.69
C TYR A 105 3.23 3.01 -6.77
N THR A 106 4.52 2.81 -7.01
CA THR A 106 5.58 3.54 -6.32
C THR A 106 6.37 4.40 -7.31
N PHE A 107 7.70 4.38 -7.28
CA PHE A 107 8.55 5.18 -8.16
C PHE A 107 8.34 4.89 -9.67
N ASP A 108 7.88 3.69 -10.03
CA ASP A 108 7.48 3.36 -11.40
C ASP A 108 5.98 3.62 -11.61
N TYR A 109 5.68 4.71 -12.31
CA TYR A 109 4.31 5.13 -12.61
C TYR A 109 3.62 4.27 -13.68
N LYS A 110 4.39 3.46 -14.43
CA LYS A 110 3.85 2.68 -15.56
C LYS A 110 3.36 1.31 -15.11
N GLU A 111 4.04 0.70 -14.15
CA GLU A 111 3.70 -0.62 -13.64
C GLU A 111 3.54 -0.59 -12.12
N PRO A 112 2.46 -1.15 -11.57
CA PRO A 112 2.29 -1.20 -10.14
C PRO A 112 3.32 -2.14 -9.51
N LEU A 113 3.84 -1.73 -8.36
CA LEU A 113 4.69 -2.58 -7.52
C LEU A 113 3.90 -3.80 -7.03
N LEU A 114 2.64 -3.58 -6.68
CA LEU A 114 1.72 -4.61 -6.19
C LEU A 114 0.42 -4.59 -6.99
N LYS A 115 0.01 -5.78 -7.45
CA LYS A 115 -1.38 -6.04 -7.86
C LYS A 115 -1.98 -7.06 -6.92
N ILE A 116 -3.13 -6.75 -6.34
CA ILE A 116 -3.70 -7.52 -5.25
C ILE A 116 -5.18 -7.77 -5.57
N ILE A 117 -5.60 -9.03 -5.57
CA ILE A 117 -6.99 -9.43 -5.83
C ILE A 117 -7.57 -9.98 -4.53
N CYS A 118 -8.43 -9.20 -3.86
CA CYS A 118 -8.99 -9.58 -2.56
C CYS A 118 -10.43 -9.12 -2.40
N LYS A 119 -11.17 -9.71 -1.47
CA LYS A 119 -12.54 -9.28 -1.17
C LYS A 119 -12.61 -8.07 -0.26
N GLN A 120 -11.59 -7.88 0.58
CA GLN A 120 -11.60 -6.83 1.58
C GLN A 120 -10.26 -6.12 1.68
N VAL A 121 -10.33 -4.81 1.91
CA VAL A 121 -9.21 -3.99 2.37
C VAL A 121 -9.67 -3.16 3.57
N GLN A 122 -8.86 -3.13 4.63
CA GLN A 122 -9.08 -2.30 5.82
C GLN A 122 -7.85 -1.45 6.10
N LEU A 123 -8.04 -0.34 6.78
CA LEU A 123 -6.97 0.54 7.23
C LEU A 123 -6.94 0.56 8.76
N GLU A 124 -5.76 0.34 9.32
CA GLU A 124 -5.48 0.40 10.74
C GLU A 124 -4.49 1.53 11.03
N GLU A 125 -4.70 2.28 12.11
CA GLU A 125 -3.67 3.09 12.77
C GLU A 125 -2.94 2.21 13.79
N VAL A 126 -1.61 2.08 13.65
CA VAL A 126 -0.76 1.16 14.43
C VAL A 126 -0.26 1.82 15.72
#